data_AF-A0A7C7UUX8-F1
#
_entry.id   AF-A0A7C7UUX8-F1
#
_cell.length_a   1.000
_cell.length_b   1.000
_cell.length_c   1.000
_cell.angle_alpha   90.00
_cell.angle_beta   90.00
_cell.angle_gamma   90.00
#
_symmetry.space_group_name_H-M   'P 1'
#
loop_
_entity.id
_entity.type
_entity.pdbx_description
1 polymer ?
#
loop_
_entity_poly.entity_id
_entity_poly.type
_entity_poly.pdbx_seq_one_letter_code
_entity_poly.pdbx_strand_id
1 'polypeptide(L)'
;MTVDSYLELFTTLFGWTFYGILWDVLVGTGIVFLPFLGILIDNWREPAEGGEFGTVTGLSLRRMEMELFIALLVVVLAGQPAALTPLNAASLNYTPPPTLIDPTPPTATVAAPQSTYGSTGFTGSPATVNIPVWWYAVLSMTSGFNHAVVEGLPSAADMRTYEQQARLATIADPRLRQEISDFFSQCYIPARSKYQAERPATAAVNALLTTYGPDDPDWMGSHVYRDTPGYYDTLRATTQVSGWVYNPARDTEYDPAAPPTWGRPYCKQWWEDASIGLRKQLINEADATSAGFSGLVVAIAPALASEQQNDAVAKTV
;
A
#
# COMPACT_ATOMS: atom_id res chain seq x y z
N MET A 1 13.15 18.85 0.52
CA MET A 1 11.97 18.73 1.39
C MET A 1 11.11 17.64 0.83
N THR A 2 10.86 16.61 1.63
CA THR A 2 9.98 15.51 1.26
C THR A 2 8.53 15.95 1.37
N VAL A 3 7.71 15.61 0.38
CA VAL A 3 6.26 15.80 0.42
C VAL A 3 5.58 14.45 0.58
N ASP A 4 4.29 14.42 0.91
CA ASP A 4 3.57 13.18 1.23
C ASP A 4 2.77 12.63 0.02
N SER A 5 2.72 13.35 -1.10
CA SER A 5 2.04 12.87 -2.32
C SER A 5 2.59 13.45 -3.62
N TYR A 6 2.31 12.74 -4.73
CA TYR A 6 2.59 13.22 -6.10
C TYR A 6 1.93 14.56 -6.42
N LEU A 7 0.73 14.80 -5.89
CA LEU A 7 -0.02 16.03 -6.13
C LEU A 7 0.63 17.23 -5.42
N GLU A 8 1.12 16.99 -4.19
CA GLU A 8 1.72 18.01 -3.34
C GLU A 8 2.99 18.63 -3.94
N LEU A 9 3.73 17.88 -4.76
CA LEU A 9 4.85 18.39 -5.56
C LEU A 9 4.46 19.63 -6.38
N PHE A 10 3.23 19.68 -6.89
CA PHE A 10 2.74 20.75 -7.75
C PHE A 10 1.94 21.78 -6.96
N THR A 11 1.01 21.34 -6.12
CA THR A 11 0.11 22.24 -5.40
C THR A 11 0.86 23.12 -4.40
N THR A 12 1.98 22.65 -3.84
CA THR A 12 2.84 23.48 -2.98
C THR A 12 3.42 24.66 -3.76
N LEU A 13 3.97 24.43 -4.95
CA LEU A 13 4.55 25.48 -5.79
C LEU A 13 3.48 26.48 -6.26
N PHE A 14 2.34 25.97 -6.74
CA PHE A 14 1.24 26.83 -7.18
C PHE A 14 0.62 27.62 -6.01
N GLY A 15 0.46 26.98 -4.85
CA GLY A 15 -0.07 27.63 -3.64
C GLY A 15 0.75 28.84 -3.23
N TRP A 16 2.09 28.70 -3.21
CA TRP A 16 2.98 29.81 -2.91
C TRP A 16 3.04 30.86 -4.00
N THR A 17 2.82 30.48 -5.26
CA THR A 17 2.72 31.44 -6.36
C THR A 17 1.48 32.30 -6.22
N PHE A 18 0.32 31.69 -5.92
CA PHE A 18 -0.91 32.42 -5.62
C PHE A 18 -0.77 33.28 -4.37
N TYR A 19 -0.08 32.80 -3.34
CA TYR A 19 0.24 33.60 -2.16
C TYR A 19 1.04 34.86 -2.53
N GLY A 20 2.07 34.74 -3.38
CA GLY A 20 2.83 35.89 -3.86
C GLY A 20 1.95 36.91 -4.59
N ILE A 21 1.08 36.45 -5.48
CA ILE A 21 0.13 37.32 -6.20
C ILE A 21 -0.82 38.04 -5.22
N LEU A 22 -1.38 37.31 -4.25
CA LEU A 22 -2.26 37.90 -3.24
C LEU A 22 -1.53 38.91 -2.38
N TRP A 23 -0.29 38.61 -1.98
CA TRP A 23 0.55 39.52 -1.22
C TRP A 23 0.81 40.82 -2.00
N ASP A 24 1.16 40.72 -3.28
CA ASP A 24 1.39 41.90 -4.13
C ASP A 24 0.13 42.76 -4.26
N VAL A 25 -1.06 42.14 -4.36
CA VAL A 25 -2.35 42.87 -4.36
C VAL A 25 -2.60 43.54 -3.01
N LEU A 26 -2.34 42.86 -1.89
CA LEU A 26 -2.52 43.43 -0.55
C LEU A 26 -1.57 44.61 -0.31
N VAL A 27 -0.32 44.52 -0.77
CA VAL A 27 0.65 45.63 -0.71
C VAL A 27 0.24 46.76 -1.64
N GLY A 28 -0.15 46.45 -2.88
CA GLY A 28 -0.57 47.43 -3.88
C GLY A 28 -1.84 48.20 -3.49
N THR A 29 -2.76 47.56 -2.76
CA THR A 29 -3.97 48.20 -2.21
C THR A 29 -3.72 48.89 -0.87
N GLY A 30 -2.58 48.65 -0.22
CA GLY A 30 -2.23 49.17 1.09
C GLY A 30 -2.96 48.51 2.27
N ILE A 31 -3.70 47.42 2.03
CA ILE A 31 -4.45 46.70 3.08
C ILE A 31 -3.50 46.12 4.14
N VAL A 32 -2.27 45.75 3.75
CA VAL A 32 -1.23 45.27 4.70
C VAL A 32 -0.90 46.30 5.78
N PHE A 33 -1.13 47.60 5.52
CA PHE A 33 -0.82 48.67 6.48
C PHE A 33 -1.94 48.96 7.48
N LEU A 34 -3.15 48.42 7.29
CA LEU A 34 -4.27 48.61 8.20
C LEU A 34 -3.98 48.23 9.66
N PRO A 35 -3.35 47.08 9.98
CA PRO A 35 -2.99 46.76 11.36
C PRO A 35 -2.02 47.77 11.98
N PHE A 36 -1.09 48.34 11.20
CA PHE A 36 -0.19 49.40 11.69
C PHE A 36 -0.95 50.70 11.98
N LEU A 37 -1.93 51.06 11.13
CA LEU A 37 -2.82 52.18 11.40
C LEU A 37 -3.68 51.93 12.64
N GLY A 38 -4.16 50.70 12.84
CA GLY A 38 -4.88 50.28 14.04
C GLY A 38 -4.05 50.51 15.30
N ILE A 39 -2.81 49.99 15.33
CA ILE A 39 -1.86 50.19 16.45
C ILE A 39 -1.64 51.68 16.72
N LEU A 40 -1.50 52.50 15.67
CA LEU A 40 -1.30 53.94 15.82
C LEU A 40 -2.55 54.66 16.37
N ILE A 41 -3.75 54.27 15.94
CA ILE A 41 -5.01 54.82 16.44
C ILE A 41 -5.23 54.39 17.90
N ASP A 42 -5.02 53.12 18.23
CA ASP A 42 -5.23 52.59 19.58
C ASP A 42 -4.27 53.27 20.58
N ASN A 43 -2.99 53.37 20.23
CA ASN A 43 -1.99 54.05 21.07
C ASN A 43 -2.17 55.58 21.14
N TRP A 44 -2.88 56.21 20.19
CA TRP A 44 -3.25 57.63 20.26
C TRP A 44 -4.52 57.86 21.08
N ARG A 45 -5.51 56.97 20.95
CA ARG A 45 -6.81 57.07 21.61
C ARG A 45 -6.73 56.76 23.11
N GLU A 46 -6.02 55.71 23.49
CA GLU A 46 -5.91 55.29 24.91
C GLU A 46 -5.39 56.42 25.84
N PRO A 47 -4.31 57.16 25.50
CA PRO A 47 -3.85 58.28 26.33
C PRO A 47 -4.80 59.50 26.30
N ALA A 48 -5.54 59.70 25.21
CA ALA A 48 -6.47 60.82 25.07
C ALA A 48 -7.73 60.65 25.95
N GLU A 49 -8.19 59.42 26.14
CA GLU A 49 -9.33 59.09 27.03
C GLU A 49 -8.91 58.99 28.51
N GLY A 50 -7.62 58.73 28.80
CA GLY A 50 -7.10 58.43 30.14
C GLY A 50 -6.79 59.61 31.08
N GLY A 51 -6.85 60.87 30.62
CA GLY A 51 -6.88 62.07 31.49
C GLY A 51 -5.67 62.41 32.39
N GLU A 52 -4.62 61.59 32.47
CA GLU A 52 -3.47 61.83 33.38
C GLU A 52 -2.24 62.40 32.67
N PHE A 53 -2.12 63.73 32.70
CA PHE A 53 -0.99 64.50 32.18
C PHE A 53 0.19 64.51 33.16
N GLY A 54 1.04 63.50 33.14
CA GLY A 54 2.36 63.57 33.79
C GLY A 54 3.04 62.22 33.99
N THR A 55 4.22 62.04 33.39
CA THR A 55 5.10 60.82 33.38
C THR A 55 4.64 59.61 32.55
N VAL A 56 3.37 59.55 32.12
CA VAL A 56 2.83 58.42 31.33
C VAL A 56 3.24 58.44 29.84
N THR A 57 3.72 59.58 29.33
CA THR A 57 4.10 59.75 27.91
C THR A 57 5.29 58.87 27.48
N GLY A 58 6.21 58.54 28.40
CA GLY A 58 7.33 57.64 28.10
C GLY A 58 6.93 56.17 28.05
N LEU A 59 5.92 55.78 28.83
CA LEU A 59 5.41 54.40 28.88
C LEU A 59 4.52 54.08 27.67
N SER A 60 3.67 55.01 27.25
CA SER A 60 2.85 54.85 26.04
C SER A 60 3.70 54.77 24.77
N LEU A 61 4.75 55.59 24.67
CA LEU A 61 5.65 55.59 23.51
C LEU A 61 6.43 54.27 23.37
N ARG A 62 6.88 53.70 24.49
CA ARG A 62 7.57 52.40 24.50
C ARG A 62 6.64 51.22 24.22
N ARG A 63 5.36 51.29 24.64
CA ARG A 63 4.34 50.31 24.26
C ARG A 63 4.11 50.33 22.75
N MET A 64 3.86 51.51 22.18
CA MET A 64 3.67 51.69 20.75
C MET A 64 4.88 51.19 19.94
N GLU A 65 6.10 51.49 20.40
CA GLU A 65 7.34 51.00 19.78
C GLU A 65 7.39 49.46 19.74
N MET A 66 7.08 48.79 20.84
CA MET A 66 7.09 47.32 20.91
C MET A 66 5.99 46.69 20.05
N GLU A 67 4.78 47.25 20.06
CA GLU A 67 3.68 46.76 19.24
C GLU A 67 3.97 46.92 17.74
N LEU A 68 4.49 48.08 17.34
CA LEU A 68 4.90 48.34 15.97
C LEU A 68 6.08 47.45 15.55
N PHE A 69 7.05 47.23 16.45
CA PHE A 69 8.17 46.33 16.21
C PHE A 69 7.72 44.88 16.02
N ILE A 70 6.82 44.38 16.87
CA ILE A 70 6.25 43.03 16.74
C ILE A 70 5.47 42.91 15.43
N ALA A 71 4.61 43.89 15.11
CA ALA A 71 3.86 43.90 13.87
C ALA A 71 4.77 43.91 12.64
N LEU A 72 5.83 44.71 12.66
CA LEU A 72 6.85 44.75 11.60
C LEU A 72 7.53 43.38 11.47
N LEU A 73 7.94 42.78 12.59
CA LEU A 73 8.61 41.49 12.61
C LEU A 73 7.71 40.38 12.05
N VAL A 74 6.42 40.37 12.38
CA VAL A 74 5.44 39.43 11.82
C VAL A 74 5.31 39.62 10.31
N VAL A 75 5.19 40.85 9.84
CA VAL A 75 5.09 41.13 8.40
C VAL A 75 6.35 40.72 7.65
N VAL A 76 7.53 41.01 8.18
CA VAL A 76 8.81 40.67 7.53
C VAL A 76 9.07 39.16 7.53
N LEU A 77 8.77 38.46 8.63
CA LEU A 77 9.08 37.03 8.75
C LEU A 77 7.99 36.13 8.17
N ALA A 78 6.71 36.45 8.38
CA ALA A 78 5.58 35.57 8.05
C ALA A 78 4.68 36.09 6.93
N GLY A 79 4.74 37.39 6.61
CA GLY A 79 3.93 38.01 5.55
C GLY A 79 4.66 38.10 4.21
N GLN A 80 5.81 38.77 4.19
CA GLN A 80 6.50 39.09 2.95
C GLN A 80 7.21 37.85 2.36
N PRO A 81 6.96 37.52 1.09
CA PRO A 81 7.81 36.59 0.35
C PRO A 81 9.25 37.11 0.31
N ALA A 82 10.19 36.34 0.86
CA ALA A 82 11.58 36.74 0.95
C ALA A 82 12.42 36.09 -0.16
N ALA A 83 13.23 36.89 -0.87
CA ALA A 83 14.17 36.38 -1.88
C ALA A 83 15.29 35.52 -1.27
N LEU A 84 15.47 35.57 0.05
CA LEU A 84 16.44 34.77 0.80
C LEU A 84 15.99 33.30 0.96
N THR A 85 14.70 33.02 0.78
CA THR A 85 14.11 31.68 0.94
C THR A 85 13.41 31.24 -0.35
N PRO A 86 14.16 31.01 -1.45
CA PRO A 86 13.60 30.49 -2.69
C PRO A 86 13.30 28.99 -2.53
N LEU A 87 12.03 28.62 -2.67
CA LEU A 87 11.62 27.23 -2.78
C LEU A 87 11.86 26.76 -4.22
N ASN A 88 12.81 25.87 -4.40
CA ASN A 88 13.17 25.30 -5.70
C ASN A 88 12.36 24.03 -5.97
N ALA A 89 11.77 23.93 -7.16
CA ALA A 89 11.03 22.74 -7.59
C ALA A 89 11.89 21.45 -7.56
N ALA A 90 13.20 21.57 -7.83
CA ALA A 90 14.14 20.45 -7.76
C ALA A 90 14.42 19.94 -6.34
N SER A 91 14.13 20.75 -5.31
CA SER A 91 14.32 20.37 -3.91
C SER A 91 13.12 19.63 -3.32
N LEU A 92 12.00 19.57 -4.05
CA LEU A 92 10.79 18.84 -3.68
C LEU A 92 10.86 17.43 -4.24
N ASN A 93 10.74 16.45 -3.36
CA ASN A 93 10.76 15.05 -3.71
C ASN A 93 9.67 14.26 -2.97
N TYR A 94 9.13 13.25 -3.65
CA TYR A 94 8.22 12.29 -3.06
C TYR A 94 8.75 10.89 -3.35
N THR A 95 9.04 10.14 -2.31
CA THR A 95 9.29 8.71 -2.42
C THR A 95 8.04 7.99 -1.95
N PRO A 96 7.27 7.39 -2.86
CA PRO A 96 6.14 6.57 -2.43
C PRO A 96 6.66 5.40 -1.58
N PRO A 97 5.84 4.90 -0.64
CA PRO A 97 6.21 3.71 0.12
C PRO A 97 6.42 2.53 -0.85
N PRO A 98 7.41 1.66 -0.58
CA PRO A 98 7.61 0.44 -1.35
C PRO A 98 6.32 -0.35 -1.44
N THR A 99 6.00 -0.83 -2.64
CA THR A 99 4.88 -1.73 -2.87
C THR A 99 5.41 -3.03 -3.47
N LEU A 100 4.63 -4.10 -3.45
CA LEU A 100 5.12 -5.38 -3.98
C LEU A 100 5.35 -5.39 -5.49
N ILE A 101 4.68 -4.51 -6.22
CA ILE A 101 4.84 -4.35 -7.66
C ILE A 101 6.08 -3.50 -7.96
N ASP A 102 6.49 -2.65 -7.01
CA ASP A 102 7.68 -1.79 -7.11
C ASP A 102 8.39 -1.69 -5.75
N PRO A 103 9.33 -2.62 -5.45
CA PRO A 103 10.01 -2.70 -4.17
C PRO A 103 11.03 -1.58 -3.96
N THR A 104 11.41 -0.88 -5.03
CA THR A 104 12.35 0.25 -4.99
C THR A 104 11.77 1.39 -5.83
N PRO A 105 10.67 2.01 -5.39
CA PRO A 105 9.97 2.93 -6.24
C PRO A 105 10.82 4.18 -6.48
N PRO A 106 10.84 4.69 -7.72
CA PRO A 106 11.66 5.84 -8.07
C PRO A 106 11.18 7.08 -7.31
N THR A 107 12.13 7.89 -6.84
CA THR A 107 11.83 9.19 -6.25
C THR A 107 11.21 10.10 -7.31
N ALA A 108 9.97 10.49 -7.10
CA ALA A 108 9.29 11.46 -7.94
C ALA A 108 9.74 12.88 -7.60
N THR A 109 9.94 13.68 -8.65
CA THR A 109 10.29 15.10 -8.55
C THR A 109 9.40 15.89 -9.50
N VAL A 110 9.38 17.21 -9.39
CA VAL A 110 8.58 18.05 -10.30
C VAL A 110 9.00 17.85 -11.77
N ALA A 111 10.28 17.59 -12.03
CA ALA A 111 10.80 17.31 -13.38
C ALA A 111 10.51 15.89 -13.88
N ALA A 112 10.44 14.91 -12.97
CA ALA A 112 10.13 13.51 -13.26
C ALA A 112 9.06 13.00 -12.27
N PRO A 113 7.77 13.36 -12.48
CA PRO A 113 6.75 13.22 -11.45
C PRO A 113 6.14 11.83 -11.33
N GLN A 114 6.57 10.88 -12.17
CA GLN A 114 6.12 9.47 -12.19
C GLN A 114 4.58 9.32 -12.17
N SER A 115 3.85 10.36 -12.58
CA SER A 115 2.40 10.48 -12.49
C SER A 115 1.88 11.39 -13.60
N THR A 116 0.60 11.24 -13.93
CA THR A 116 -0.06 12.05 -14.97
C THR A 116 -0.21 13.52 -14.57
N TYR A 117 -0.12 13.84 -13.28
CA TYR A 117 -0.28 15.19 -12.75
C TYR A 117 0.69 16.19 -13.39
N GLY A 118 1.96 15.83 -13.60
CA GLY A 118 2.92 16.74 -14.22
C GLY A 118 2.92 16.74 -15.75
N SER A 119 2.34 15.73 -16.39
CA SER A 119 2.26 15.67 -17.86
C SER A 119 1.01 16.34 -18.44
N THR A 120 -0.12 16.30 -17.71
CA THR A 120 -1.41 16.80 -18.25
C THR A 120 -2.15 17.77 -17.32
N GLY A 121 -1.89 17.77 -16.02
CA GLY A 121 -2.62 18.60 -15.05
C GLY A 121 -1.94 19.92 -14.70
N PHE A 122 -0.68 19.86 -14.29
CA PHE A 122 0.08 20.98 -13.72
C PHE A 122 1.24 21.40 -14.63
N THR A 123 0.97 21.47 -15.94
CA THR A 123 1.96 21.93 -16.92
C THR A 123 2.33 23.40 -16.66
N GLY A 124 3.63 23.71 -16.62
CA GLY A 124 4.11 25.08 -16.36
C GLY A 124 4.26 25.43 -14.88
N SER A 125 4.52 24.44 -14.03
CA SER A 125 4.90 24.71 -12.64
C SER A 125 6.11 25.64 -12.57
N PRO A 126 6.11 26.64 -11.67
CA PRO A 126 7.22 27.56 -11.54
C PRO A 126 8.46 26.84 -11.01
N ALA A 127 9.62 27.11 -11.62
CA ALA A 127 10.88 26.50 -11.22
C ALA A 127 11.31 26.92 -9.80
N THR A 128 10.98 28.16 -9.42
CA THR A 128 11.34 28.76 -8.14
C THR A 128 10.23 29.69 -7.66
N VAL A 129 9.89 29.60 -6.37
CA VAL A 129 8.91 30.50 -5.74
C VAL A 129 9.47 31.01 -4.42
N ASN A 130 9.42 32.32 -4.19
CA ASN A 130 9.86 32.90 -2.92
C ASN A 130 8.76 32.74 -1.88
N ILE A 131 9.12 32.28 -0.69
CA ILE A 131 8.17 32.10 0.42
C ILE A 131 8.64 32.85 1.66
N PRO A 132 7.73 33.26 2.57
CA PRO A 132 8.14 33.91 3.81
C PRO A 132 9.01 32.99 4.68
N VAL A 133 9.97 33.59 5.39
CA VAL A 133 10.99 32.86 6.16
C VAL A 133 10.37 31.95 7.22
N TRP A 134 9.36 32.44 7.93
CA TRP A 134 8.64 31.68 8.94
C TRP A 134 8.00 30.41 8.34
N TRP A 135 7.30 30.56 7.21
CA TRP A 135 6.62 29.43 6.57
C TRP A 135 7.59 28.44 5.93
N TYR A 136 8.74 28.90 5.43
CA TYR A 136 9.83 28.02 5.01
C TYR A 136 10.30 27.10 6.15
N ALA A 137 10.53 27.70 7.34
CA ALA A 137 10.92 26.94 8.53
C ALA A 137 9.83 25.94 8.95
N VAL A 138 8.57 26.37 8.99
CA VAL A 138 7.44 25.50 9.34
C VAL A 138 7.31 24.32 8.38
N LEU A 139 7.38 24.55 7.07
CA LEU A 139 7.23 23.48 6.08
C LEU A 139 8.41 22.50 6.15
N SER A 140 9.64 22.99 6.29
CA SER A 140 10.83 22.14 6.39
C SER A 140 10.83 21.30 7.67
N MET A 141 10.44 21.89 8.81
CA MET A 141 10.32 21.14 10.07
C MET A 141 9.18 20.12 10.04
N THR A 142 8.00 20.51 9.52
CA THR A 142 6.82 19.64 9.47
C THR A 142 7.07 18.45 8.54
N SER A 143 7.66 18.66 7.37
CA SER A 143 8.02 17.55 6.46
C SER A 143 9.00 16.57 7.10
N GLY A 144 10.02 17.07 7.81
CA GLY A 144 10.96 16.21 8.53
C GLY A 144 10.31 15.42 9.67
N PHE A 145 9.41 16.05 10.42
CA PHE A 145 8.68 15.39 11.50
C PHE A 145 7.73 14.31 10.97
N ASN A 146 6.94 14.61 9.94
CA ASN A 146 6.06 13.62 9.31
C ASN A 146 6.85 12.41 8.82
N HIS A 147 7.97 12.64 8.13
CA HIS A 147 8.82 11.56 7.64
C HIS A 147 9.36 10.68 8.79
N ALA A 148 9.86 11.28 9.86
CA ALA A 148 10.36 10.55 11.02
C ALA A 148 9.26 9.73 11.72
N VAL A 149 8.03 10.25 11.79
CA VAL A 149 6.89 9.52 12.36
C VAL A 149 6.52 8.34 11.47
N VAL A 150 6.45 8.53 10.15
CA VAL A 150 6.11 7.45 9.19
C VAL A 150 7.15 6.35 9.22
N GLU A 151 8.45 6.67 9.29
CA GLU A 151 9.52 5.68 9.45
C GLU A 151 9.47 4.95 10.81
N GLY A 152 8.96 5.62 11.86
CA GLY A 152 8.81 5.05 13.19
C GLY A 152 7.56 4.18 13.39
N LEU A 153 6.58 4.24 12.49
CA LEU A 153 5.41 3.38 12.56
C LEU A 153 5.78 1.95 12.12
N PRO A 154 5.41 0.91 12.89
CA PRO A 154 5.59 -0.47 12.44
C PRO A 154 4.82 -0.68 11.14
N SER A 155 5.30 -1.59 10.27
CA SER A 155 4.77 -1.85 8.92
C SER A 155 3.37 -2.48 8.88
N ALA A 156 2.41 -1.97 9.66
CA ALA A 156 0.99 -2.32 9.57
C ALA A 156 0.38 -2.00 8.19
N ALA A 157 1.10 -1.24 7.34
CA ALA A 157 0.83 -1.14 5.91
C ALA A 157 0.79 -2.52 5.23
N ASP A 158 1.54 -3.50 5.74
CA ASP A 158 1.57 -4.87 5.22
C ASP A 158 0.21 -5.54 5.44
N MET A 159 -0.33 -5.70 6.65
CA MET A 159 -1.59 -6.44 6.83
C MET A 159 -2.77 -5.91 5.99
N ARG A 160 -2.95 -4.59 5.86
CA ARG A 160 -4.02 -4.02 5.02
C ARG A 160 -3.77 -4.22 3.53
N THR A 161 -2.51 -4.12 3.09
CA THR A 161 -2.17 -4.42 1.68
C THR A 161 -2.31 -5.91 1.40
N TYR A 162 -2.02 -6.80 2.35
CA TYR A 162 -2.24 -8.24 2.24
C TYR A 162 -3.73 -8.54 2.13
N GLU A 163 -4.58 -7.95 2.97
CA GLU A 163 -6.05 -8.11 2.86
C GLU A 163 -6.57 -7.60 1.51
N GLN A 164 -6.06 -6.47 1.02
CA GLN A 164 -6.49 -5.90 -0.25
C GLN A 164 -6.01 -6.75 -1.45
N GLN A 165 -4.78 -7.27 -1.40
CA GLN A 165 -4.25 -8.15 -2.43
C GLN A 165 -4.92 -9.53 -2.41
N ALA A 166 -5.21 -10.09 -1.24
CA ALA A 166 -5.98 -11.32 -1.11
C ALA A 166 -7.39 -11.17 -1.69
N ARG A 167 -8.01 -9.99 -1.59
CA ARG A 167 -9.30 -9.71 -2.26
C ARG A 167 -9.19 -9.58 -3.78
N LEU A 168 -8.02 -9.25 -4.31
CA LEU A 168 -7.77 -9.12 -5.74
C LEU A 168 -7.29 -10.43 -6.37
N ALA A 169 -6.69 -11.32 -5.59
CA ALA A 169 -6.29 -12.65 -6.02
C ALA A 169 -7.55 -13.47 -6.34
N THR A 170 -7.84 -13.62 -7.64
CA THR A 170 -8.98 -14.42 -8.12
C THR A 170 -8.52 -15.28 -9.30
N ILE A 171 -9.17 -16.43 -9.48
CA ILE A 171 -8.92 -17.31 -10.63
C ILE A 171 -9.53 -16.65 -11.87
N ALA A 172 -8.71 -16.08 -12.76
CA ALA A 172 -9.18 -15.41 -13.97
C ALA A 172 -9.44 -16.42 -15.10
N ASP A 173 -8.61 -17.46 -15.22
CA ASP A 173 -8.78 -18.50 -16.24
C ASP A 173 -10.03 -19.38 -16.00
N PRO A 174 -11.04 -19.38 -16.89
CA PRO A 174 -12.21 -20.24 -16.76
C PRO A 174 -11.88 -21.73 -16.83
N ARG A 175 -10.79 -22.13 -17.51
CA ARG A 175 -10.38 -23.54 -17.62
C ARG A 175 -9.84 -24.06 -16.30
N LEU A 176 -8.97 -23.28 -15.65
CA LEU A 176 -8.44 -23.59 -14.32
C LEU A 176 -9.57 -23.66 -13.28
N ARG A 177 -10.53 -22.74 -13.34
CA ARG A 177 -11.71 -22.76 -12.45
C ARG A 177 -12.54 -24.04 -12.60
N GLN A 178 -12.71 -24.52 -13.82
CA GLN A 178 -13.38 -25.79 -14.09
C GLN A 178 -12.57 -26.97 -13.54
N GLU A 179 -11.25 -26.99 -13.77
CA GLU A 179 -10.36 -28.05 -13.28
C GLU A 179 -10.37 -28.15 -11.74
N ILE A 180 -10.42 -27.01 -11.04
CA ILE A 180 -10.54 -26.96 -9.58
C ILE A 180 -11.89 -27.53 -9.11
N SER A 181 -12.99 -27.18 -9.80
CA SER A 181 -14.32 -27.73 -9.49
C SER A 181 -14.37 -29.24 -9.72
N ASP A 182 -13.71 -29.74 -10.77
CA ASP A 182 -13.60 -31.16 -11.06
C ASP A 182 -12.76 -31.87 -9.99
N PHE A 183 -11.62 -31.31 -9.59
CA PHE A 183 -10.81 -31.85 -8.49
C PHE A 183 -11.59 -31.86 -7.17
N PHE A 184 -12.30 -30.77 -6.86
CA PHE A 184 -13.11 -30.67 -5.65
C PHE A 184 -14.16 -31.77 -5.58
N SER A 185 -14.88 -32.00 -6.68
CA SER A 185 -15.94 -33.01 -6.73
C SER A 185 -15.43 -34.45 -6.77
N GLN A 186 -14.33 -34.71 -7.49
CA GLN A 186 -13.85 -36.07 -7.77
C GLN A 186 -12.84 -36.58 -6.73
N CYS A 187 -12.07 -35.69 -6.11
CA CYS A 187 -11.01 -36.03 -5.16
C CYS A 187 -11.35 -35.61 -3.74
N TYR A 188 -11.63 -34.32 -3.53
CA TYR A 188 -11.80 -33.77 -2.17
C TYR A 188 -13.08 -34.24 -1.49
N ILE A 189 -14.24 -34.21 -2.16
CA ILE A 189 -15.52 -34.66 -1.56
C ILE A 189 -15.44 -36.13 -1.11
N PRO A 190 -14.98 -37.09 -1.94
CA PRO A 190 -14.83 -38.48 -1.51
C PRO A 190 -13.81 -38.66 -0.37
N ALA A 191 -12.66 -37.97 -0.43
CA ALA A 191 -11.64 -38.03 0.62
C ALA A 191 -12.18 -37.54 1.97
N ARG A 192 -12.85 -36.39 1.97
CA ARG A 192 -13.46 -35.81 3.18
C ARG A 192 -14.57 -36.69 3.72
N SER A 193 -15.43 -37.23 2.85
CA SER A 193 -16.49 -38.15 3.26
C SER A 193 -15.92 -39.40 3.92
N LYS A 194 -14.86 -40.00 3.34
CA LYS A 194 -14.15 -41.14 3.92
C LYS A 194 -13.53 -40.80 5.27
N TYR A 195 -12.87 -39.65 5.39
CA TYR A 195 -12.25 -39.20 6.64
C TYR A 195 -13.28 -38.99 7.76
N GLN A 196 -14.42 -38.39 7.44
CA GLN A 196 -15.52 -38.19 8.39
C GLN A 196 -16.17 -39.51 8.83
N ALA A 197 -16.20 -40.52 7.96
CA ALA A 197 -16.73 -41.84 8.24
C ALA A 197 -15.77 -42.70 9.09
N GLU A 198 -14.48 -42.71 8.75
CA GLU A 198 -13.47 -43.53 9.42
C GLU A 198 -12.95 -42.90 10.72
N ARG A 199 -12.95 -41.56 10.82
CA ARG A 199 -12.40 -40.77 11.94
C ARG A 199 -11.08 -41.34 12.48
N PRO A 200 -10.05 -41.46 11.63
CA PRO A 200 -8.82 -42.15 11.99
C PRO A 200 -8.06 -41.38 13.09
N ALA A 201 -8.02 -41.93 14.31
CA ALA A 201 -7.25 -41.39 15.43
C ALA A 201 -5.81 -41.94 15.45
N THR A 202 -5.16 -42.02 14.29
CA THR A 202 -3.80 -42.55 14.19
C THR A 202 -2.77 -41.50 14.59
N ALA A 203 -1.62 -41.95 15.12
CA ALA A 203 -0.53 -41.05 15.51
C ALA A 203 -0.01 -40.20 14.33
N ALA A 204 -0.03 -40.73 13.11
CA ALA A 204 0.37 -40.02 11.90
C ALA A 204 -0.58 -38.85 11.57
N VAL A 205 -1.90 -39.08 11.61
CA VAL A 205 -2.90 -38.03 11.39
C VAL A 205 -2.84 -36.97 12.49
N ASN A 206 -2.67 -37.36 13.75
CA ASN A 206 -2.55 -36.42 14.86
C ASN A 206 -1.28 -35.55 14.76
N ALA A 207 -0.17 -36.10 14.23
CA ALA A 207 1.04 -35.33 13.98
C ALA A 207 0.81 -34.27 12.88
N LEU A 208 0.14 -34.63 11.78
CA LEU A 208 -0.21 -33.69 10.72
C LEU A 208 -1.12 -32.56 11.22
N LEU A 209 -2.17 -32.89 11.99
CA LEU A 209 -3.07 -31.89 12.58
C LEU A 209 -2.36 -30.96 13.58
N THR A 210 -1.33 -31.45 14.27
CA THR A 210 -0.51 -30.62 15.17
C THR A 210 0.37 -29.63 14.40
N THR A 211 0.89 -30.05 13.23
CA THR A 211 1.80 -29.23 12.41
C THR A 211 1.05 -28.22 11.52
N TYR A 212 -0.08 -28.62 10.92
CA TYR A 212 -0.81 -27.82 9.93
C TYR A 212 -2.13 -27.23 10.46
N GLY A 213 -2.52 -27.60 11.67
CA GLY A 213 -3.72 -27.11 12.35
C GLY A 213 -4.90 -28.10 12.29
N PRO A 214 -5.88 -27.95 13.21
CA PRO A 214 -7.05 -28.82 13.27
C PRO A 214 -7.95 -28.71 12.04
N ASP A 215 -7.92 -27.57 11.35
CA ASP A 215 -8.74 -27.26 10.18
C ASP A 215 -8.09 -27.69 8.85
N ASP A 216 -6.93 -28.37 8.89
CA ASP A 216 -6.28 -28.87 7.66
C ASP A 216 -7.21 -29.77 6.80
N PRO A 217 -8.10 -30.62 7.34
CA PRO A 217 -9.02 -31.42 6.52
C PRO A 217 -10.11 -30.61 5.78
N ASP A 218 -10.28 -29.32 6.09
CA ASP A 218 -11.35 -28.47 5.54
C ASP A 218 -10.99 -27.79 4.21
N TRP A 219 -9.85 -28.12 3.61
CA TRP A 219 -9.46 -27.63 2.28
C TRP A 219 -8.95 -28.72 1.35
N MET A 220 -8.98 -28.46 0.05
CA MET A 220 -8.72 -29.45 -1.00
C MET A 220 -7.27 -29.97 -1.06
N GLY A 221 -6.29 -29.18 -0.60
CA GLY A 221 -4.88 -29.58 -0.57
C GLY A 221 -4.40 -30.13 0.77
N SER A 222 -5.32 -30.53 1.66
CA SER A 222 -5.02 -31.06 3.00
C SER A 222 -3.86 -32.07 3.00
N HIS A 223 -2.92 -31.86 3.92
CA HIS A 223 -1.81 -32.78 4.17
C HIS A 223 -2.32 -34.12 4.71
N VAL A 224 -3.41 -34.11 5.48
CA VAL A 224 -4.07 -35.35 5.92
C VAL A 224 -4.48 -36.23 4.74
N TYR A 225 -5.06 -35.67 3.67
CA TYR A 225 -5.46 -36.46 2.51
C TYR A 225 -4.31 -36.83 1.57
N ARG A 226 -3.24 -36.02 1.53
CA ARG A 226 -2.05 -36.24 0.69
C ARG A 226 -1.10 -37.27 1.28
N ASP A 227 -0.93 -37.29 2.60
CA ASP A 227 0.09 -38.08 3.27
C ASP A 227 -0.45 -39.31 4.01
N THR A 228 -1.77 -39.40 4.21
CA THR A 228 -2.39 -40.61 4.77
C THR A 228 -2.70 -41.62 3.66
N PRO A 229 -2.20 -42.87 3.75
CA PRO A 229 -2.53 -43.91 2.79
C PRO A 229 -4.02 -44.22 2.73
N GLY A 230 -4.56 -44.48 1.54
CA GLY A 230 -5.97 -44.74 1.31
C GLY A 230 -6.83 -43.50 1.02
N TYR A 231 -6.22 -42.33 0.86
CA TYR A 231 -6.88 -41.09 0.45
C TYR A 231 -6.42 -40.71 -0.96
N TYR A 232 -5.67 -39.62 -1.15
CA TYR A 232 -5.30 -39.13 -2.49
C TYR A 232 -4.32 -40.02 -3.25
N ASP A 233 -3.63 -40.92 -2.56
CA ASP A 233 -2.78 -41.96 -3.14
C ASP A 233 -3.58 -43.06 -3.85
N THR A 234 -4.83 -43.30 -3.43
CA THR A 234 -5.69 -44.36 -3.97
C THR A 234 -6.89 -43.84 -4.75
N LEU A 235 -7.42 -42.68 -4.35
CA LEU A 235 -8.48 -41.98 -5.06
C LEU A 235 -7.94 -41.44 -6.39
N ARG A 236 -8.78 -41.51 -7.41
CA ARG A 236 -8.45 -41.13 -8.78
C ARG A 236 -9.55 -40.30 -9.41
N ALA A 237 -9.19 -39.52 -10.42
CA ALA A 237 -10.15 -38.80 -11.24
C ALA A 237 -11.18 -39.78 -11.86
N THR A 238 -12.46 -39.41 -11.84
CA THR A 238 -13.54 -40.18 -12.46
C THR A 238 -13.71 -39.81 -13.93
N THR A 239 -13.24 -38.64 -14.34
CA THR A 239 -13.21 -38.19 -15.74
C THR A 239 -11.78 -38.07 -16.25
N GLN A 240 -11.64 -37.93 -17.57
CA GLN A 240 -10.36 -37.62 -18.19
C GLN A 240 -9.93 -36.19 -17.81
N VAL A 241 -8.66 -36.00 -17.47
CA VAL A 241 -8.11 -34.69 -17.10
C VAL A 241 -7.16 -34.22 -18.20
N SER A 242 -7.42 -33.04 -18.76
CA SER A 242 -6.60 -32.47 -19.83
C SER A 242 -5.13 -32.36 -19.41
N GLY A 243 -4.19 -32.71 -20.29
CA GLY A 243 -2.75 -32.64 -20.02
C GLY A 243 -2.15 -33.90 -19.38
N TRP A 244 -2.99 -34.82 -18.88
CA TRP A 244 -2.52 -36.08 -18.29
C TRP A 244 -2.40 -37.19 -19.31
N VAL A 245 -1.22 -37.81 -19.39
CA VAL A 245 -0.99 -38.93 -20.32
C VAL A 245 -1.74 -40.18 -19.84
N TYR A 246 -2.36 -40.88 -20.79
CA TYR A 246 -2.98 -42.19 -20.57
C TYR A 246 -1.93 -43.21 -20.11
N ASN A 247 -2.25 -43.96 -19.05
CA ASN A 247 -1.37 -45.01 -18.55
C ASN A 247 -2.13 -46.35 -18.52
N PRO A 248 -1.73 -47.36 -19.33
CA PRO A 248 -2.45 -48.63 -19.43
C PRO A 248 -2.44 -49.46 -18.13
N ALA A 249 -1.51 -49.22 -17.20
CA ALA A 249 -1.47 -49.89 -15.91
C ALA A 249 -2.45 -49.28 -14.87
N ARG A 250 -2.90 -48.04 -15.11
CA ARG A 250 -3.78 -47.27 -14.20
C ARG A 250 -5.20 -47.12 -14.76
N ASP A 251 -5.29 -46.88 -16.07
CA ASP A 251 -6.51 -46.55 -16.80
C ASP A 251 -7.02 -47.80 -17.54
N THR A 252 -7.29 -48.87 -16.78
CA THR A 252 -7.68 -50.19 -17.30
C THR A 252 -9.10 -50.25 -17.85
N GLU A 253 -9.89 -49.18 -17.68
CA GLU A 253 -11.29 -49.11 -18.12
C GLU A 253 -11.45 -48.84 -19.61
N TYR A 254 -10.37 -48.46 -20.30
CA TYR A 254 -10.38 -48.14 -21.72
C TYR A 254 -9.87 -49.31 -22.56
N ASP A 255 -10.42 -49.47 -23.76
CA ASP A 255 -9.93 -50.44 -24.73
C ASP A 255 -8.49 -50.07 -25.14
N PRO A 256 -7.49 -50.96 -24.93
CA PRO A 256 -6.12 -50.72 -25.36
C PRO A 256 -5.96 -50.43 -26.86
N ALA A 257 -6.92 -50.86 -27.69
CA ALA A 257 -6.92 -50.61 -29.13
C ALA A 257 -7.37 -49.19 -29.51
N ALA A 258 -8.00 -48.45 -28.59
CA ALA A 258 -8.47 -47.08 -28.78
C ALA A 258 -8.26 -46.25 -27.50
N PRO A 259 -7.00 -45.89 -27.16
CA PRO A 259 -6.72 -45.18 -25.93
C PRO A 259 -7.37 -43.79 -25.95
N PRO A 260 -7.85 -43.30 -24.80
CA PRO A 260 -8.39 -41.96 -24.69
C PRO A 260 -7.29 -40.90 -24.93
N THR A 261 -7.71 -39.72 -25.36
CA THR A 261 -6.81 -38.58 -25.56
C THR A 261 -6.09 -38.17 -24.28
N TRP A 262 -6.73 -38.36 -23.11
CA TRP A 262 -6.19 -38.04 -21.81
C TRP A 262 -6.45 -39.14 -20.77
N GLY A 263 -5.55 -39.28 -19.81
CA GLY A 263 -5.60 -40.23 -18.72
C GLY A 263 -6.35 -39.74 -17.47
N ARG A 264 -6.45 -40.61 -16.46
CA ARG A 264 -7.08 -40.32 -15.16
C ARG A 264 -6.05 -40.40 -14.02
N PRO A 265 -5.39 -39.29 -13.65
CA PRO A 265 -4.38 -39.32 -12.59
C PRO A 265 -4.95 -39.69 -11.22
N TYR A 266 -4.07 -40.16 -10.34
CA TYR A 266 -4.38 -40.20 -8.90
C TYR A 266 -4.51 -38.78 -8.37
N CYS A 267 -5.37 -38.58 -7.37
CA CYS A 267 -5.61 -37.26 -6.79
C CYS A 267 -4.33 -36.61 -6.24
N LYS A 268 -3.40 -37.42 -5.70
CA LYS A 268 -2.10 -36.94 -5.23
C LYS A 268 -1.24 -36.42 -6.38
N GLN A 269 -1.18 -37.16 -7.48
CA GLN A 269 -0.44 -36.74 -8.67
C GLN A 269 -1.07 -35.49 -9.29
N TRP A 270 -2.39 -35.44 -9.38
CA TRP A 270 -3.11 -34.29 -9.92
C TRP A 270 -2.84 -33.00 -9.11
N TRP A 271 -2.74 -33.11 -7.79
CA TRP A 271 -2.45 -31.97 -6.92
C TRP A 271 -0.98 -31.55 -6.91
N GLU A 272 -0.06 -32.51 -6.78
CA GLU A 272 1.36 -32.26 -6.42
C GLU A 272 2.33 -32.20 -7.60
N ASP A 273 1.91 -32.55 -8.82
CA ASP A 273 2.85 -32.58 -9.95
C ASP A 273 3.55 -31.22 -10.17
N ALA A 274 4.87 -31.26 -10.30
CA ALA A 274 5.70 -30.06 -10.35
C ALA A 274 5.50 -29.22 -11.63
N SER A 275 4.96 -29.82 -12.69
CA SER A 275 4.84 -29.21 -14.02
C SER A 275 3.40 -28.87 -14.40
N ILE A 276 2.46 -29.77 -14.13
CA ILE A 276 1.06 -29.65 -14.52
C ILE A 276 0.10 -29.75 -13.32
N GLY A 277 0.61 -29.87 -12.10
CA GLY A 277 -0.20 -30.05 -10.91
C GLY A 277 -1.06 -28.85 -10.57
N LEU A 278 -2.25 -29.11 -10.04
CA LEU A 278 -3.27 -28.09 -9.76
C LEU A 278 -2.77 -27.04 -8.77
N ARG A 279 -1.98 -27.44 -7.76
CA ARG A 279 -1.36 -26.53 -6.80
C ARG A 279 -0.44 -25.52 -7.48
N LYS A 280 0.37 -25.96 -8.44
CA LYS A 280 1.30 -25.08 -9.16
C LYS A 280 0.55 -24.10 -10.07
N GLN A 281 -0.50 -24.57 -10.74
CA GLN A 281 -1.36 -23.72 -11.56
C GLN A 281 -2.06 -22.64 -10.72
N LEU A 282 -2.58 -23.00 -9.54
CA LEU A 282 -3.16 -22.06 -8.57
C LEU A 282 -2.16 -20.99 -8.12
N ILE A 283 -0.94 -21.38 -7.76
CA ILE A 283 0.10 -20.43 -7.35
C ILE A 283 0.48 -19.49 -8.50
N ASN A 284 0.67 -20.03 -9.70
CA ASN A 284 1.00 -19.21 -10.88
C ASN A 284 -0.13 -18.22 -11.21
N GLU A 285 -1.40 -18.63 -11.08
CA GLU A 285 -2.56 -17.76 -11.29
C GLU A 285 -2.66 -16.70 -10.19
N ALA A 286 -2.39 -17.07 -8.93
CA ALA A 286 -2.31 -16.12 -7.81
C ALA A 286 -1.26 -15.03 -8.08
N ASP A 287 -0.08 -15.43 -8.55
CA ASP A 287 1.00 -14.50 -8.88
C ASP A 287 0.69 -13.67 -10.14
N ALA A 288 -0.06 -14.21 -11.10
CA ALA A 288 -0.46 -13.50 -12.31
C ALA A 288 -1.55 -12.45 -12.03
N THR A 289 -2.55 -12.78 -11.22
CA THR A 289 -3.67 -11.89 -10.89
C THR A 289 -3.31 -10.90 -9.77
N SER A 290 -2.47 -11.31 -8.83
CA SER A 290 -1.93 -10.48 -7.75
C SER A 290 -0.39 -10.56 -7.74
N ALA A 291 0.22 -9.73 -8.57
CA ALA A 291 1.68 -9.67 -8.73
C ALA A 291 2.40 -9.58 -7.37
N GLY A 292 3.16 -10.64 -7.06
CA GLY A 292 4.00 -10.72 -5.85
C GLY A 292 3.32 -11.35 -4.63
N PHE A 293 2.11 -11.90 -4.73
CA PHE A 293 1.40 -12.50 -3.59
C PHE A 293 2.14 -13.71 -2.98
N SER A 294 2.85 -14.52 -3.76
CA SER A 294 3.72 -15.56 -3.19
C SER A 294 4.88 -14.98 -2.37
N GLY A 295 5.54 -13.94 -2.88
CA GLY A 295 6.62 -13.23 -2.18
C GLY A 295 6.15 -12.50 -0.93
N LEU A 296 4.91 -12.01 -0.95
CA LEU A 296 4.17 -11.43 0.15
C LEU A 296 4.04 -12.45 1.31
N VAL A 297 3.49 -13.63 1.03
CA VAL A 297 3.34 -14.68 2.05
C VAL A 297 4.70 -15.11 2.63
N VAL A 298 5.75 -15.16 1.81
CA VAL A 298 7.13 -15.42 2.27
C VAL A 298 7.65 -14.31 3.18
N ALA A 299 7.32 -13.04 2.90
CA ALA A 299 7.79 -11.88 3.66
C ALA A 299 7.12 -11.73 5.03
N ILE A 300 5.80 -11.94 5.16
CA ILE A 300 5.12 -11.90 6.47
C ILE A 300 5.37 -13.17 7.30
N ALA A 301 5.53 -14.32 6.64
CA ALA A 301 5.69 -15.61 7.31
C ALA A 301 7.00 -16.33 6.91
N PRO A 302 8.18 -15.71 7.12
CA PRO A 302 9.46 -16.31 6.70
C PRO A 302 9.83 -17.54 7.52
N ALA A 303 9.22 -17.72 8.70
CA ALA A 303 9.43 -18.87 9.59
C ALA A 303 8.57 -20.09 9.22
N LEU A 304 7.59 -19.94 8.33
CA LEU A 304 6.80 -21.07 7.85
C LEU A 304 7.60 -21.87 6.81
N ALA A 305 7.40 -23.19 6.79
CA ALA A 305 7.97 -24.03 5.74
C ALA A 305 7.44 -23.58 4.37
N SER A 306 8.26 -23.68 3.32
CA SER A 306 7.89 -23.31 1.94
C SER A 306 6.59 -23.97 1.46
N GLU A 307 6.31 -25.18 1.96
CA GLU A 307 5.04 -25.88 1.74
C GLU A 307 3.84 -25.13 2.33
N GLN A 308 3.93 -24.64 3.56
CA GLN A 308 2.85 -23.89 4.21
C GLN A 308 2.62 -22.51 3.57
N GLN A 309 3.69 -21.88 3.07
CA GLN A 309 3.60 -20.62 2.32
C GLN A 309 2.85 -20.82 0.99
N ASN A 310 3.22 -21.84 0.23
CA ASN A 310 2.56 -22.19 -1.02
C ASN A 310 1.08 -22.60 -0.82
N ASP A 311 0.76 -23.25 0.30
CA ASP A 311 -0.61 -23.62 0.63
C ASP A 311 -1.44 -22.42 1.08
N ALA A 312 -0.84 -21.44 1.76
CA ALA A 312 -1.52 -20.19 2.07
C ALA A 312 -1.88 -19.42 0.78
N VAL A 313 -0.99 -19.40 -0.22
CA VAL A 313 -1.28 -18.84 -1.55
C VAL A 313 -2.40 -19.59 -2.27
N ALA A 314 -2.36 -20.92 -2.26
CA ALA A 314 -3.40 -21.72 -2.90
C ALA A 314 -4.75 -21.67 -2.18
N LYS A 315 -4.79 -21.36 -0.87
CA LYS A 315 -6.03 -21.19 -0.08
C LYS A 315 -6.70 -19.83 -0.28
N THR A 316 -5.93 -18.80 -0.64
CA THR A 316 -6.43 -17.42 -0.78
C THR A 316 -7.09 -17.15 -2.13
N VAL A 317 -6.80 -17.98 -3.14
CA VAL A 317 -7.34 -17.92 -4.49
C VAL A 317 -8.52 -18.87 -4.67
#